data_AF-A0A061RRN5-F1
#
_entry.id   AF-A0A061RRN5-F1
#
_cell.length_a   1.000
_cell.length_b   1.000
_cell.length_c   1.000
_cell.angle_alpha   90.00
_cell.angle_beta   90.00
_cell.angle_gamma   90.00
#
_symmetry.space_group_name_H-M   'P 1'
#
loop_
_entity.id
_entity.type
_entity.pdbx_description
1 polymer ?
#
loop_
_entity_poly.entity_id
_entity_poly.type
_entity_poly.pdbx_seq_one_letter_code
_entity_poly.pdbx_strand_id
1 'polypeptide(L)'
;MVTPTGDLHGNLEKLKSELHKIKMPISKFEEQKVRQGDPAAFLPILHYSLISFSKPLAREIVENNYELNGKTDLRFLESVWKLLRELVNYKPALSVNQFLSQGFAERKILTVCDIVALCRQRHSELLRQAGKHAGKRRPIGHSAGIPSAHIWDGDPLGTQRAFRRPTYGDPL
;
A
#
# COMPACT_ATOMS: atom_id res chain seq x y z
N MET A 1 15.28 -3.70 7.77
CA MET A 1 15.32 -3.52 9.23
C MET A 1 15.18 -4.90 9.84
N VAL A 2 16.26 -5.47 10.38
CA VAL A 2 16.26 -6.81 10.99
C VAL A 2 15.75 -6.70 12.41
N THR A 3 14.56 -7.22 12.68
CA THR A 3 14.04 -7.34 14.05
C THR A 3 14.81 -8.42 14.82
N PRO A 4 15.21 -8.18 16.07
CA PRO A 4 15.87 -9.18 16.89
C PRO A 4 14.97 -10.41 17.04
N THR A 5 15.55 -11.59 16.79
CA THR A 5 14.92 -12.91 16.96
C THR A 5 14.89 -13.19 18.48
N GLY A 6 13.70 -13.26 19.09
CA GLY A 6 13.53 -13.35 20.55
C GLY A 6 12.14 -12.95 21.07
N ASP A 7 11.43 -12.05 20.37
CA ASP A 7 10.12 -11.55 20.76
C ASP A 7 8.98 -12.11 19.90
N LEU A 8 8.65 -13.40 20.09
CA LEU A 8 7.57 -14.05 19.35
C LEU A 8 6.22 -13.33 19.51
N HIS A 9 5.94 -12.79 20.71
CA HIS A 9 4.71 -12.06 20.98
C HIS A 9 4.65 -10.72 20.21
N GLY A 10 5.74 -9.93 20.24
CA GLY A 10 5.81 -8.68 19.48
C GLY A 10 5.73 -8.90 17.97
N ASN A 11 6.36 -9.96 17.47
CA ASN A 11 6.28 -10.34 16.06
C ASN A 11 4.85 -10.77 15.66
N LEU A 12 4.15 -11.48 16.53
CA LEU A 12 2.75 -11.88 16.32
C LEU A 12 1.82 -10.65 16.27
N GLU A 13 1.96 -9.72 17.20
CA GLU A 13 1.20 -8.45 17.24
C GLU A 13 1.42 -7.62 15.97
N LYS A 14 2.67 -7.60 15.49
CA LYS A 14 3.04 -6.94 14.25
C LYS A 14 2.40 -7.61 13.03
N LEU A 15 2.43 -8.94 12.98
CA LEU A 15 1.74 -9.71 11.94
C LEU A 15 0.24 -9.40 11.95
N LYS A 16 -0.44 -9.47 13.10
CA LYS A 16 -1.86 -9.10 13.25
C LYS A 16 -2.15 -7.71 12.72
N SER A 17 -1.30 -6.74 13.06
CA SER A 17 -1.45 -5.36 12.61
C SER A 17 -1.36 -5.25 11.08
N GLU A 18 -0.46 -5.99 10.43
CA GLU A 18 -0.41 -6.07 8.96
C GLU A 18 -1.63 -6.79 8.38
N LEU A 19 -2.12 -7.86 9.01
CA LEU A 19 -3.32 -8.57 8.58
C LEU A 19 -4.59 -7.71 8.68
N HIS A 20 -4.67 -6.85 9.70
CA HIS A 20 -5.74 -5.88 9.85
C HIS A 20 -5.71 -4.82 8.73
N LYS A 21 -4.51 -4.40 8.28
CA LYS A 21 -4.36 -3.45 7.16
C LYS A 21 -4.85 -4.03 5.83
N ILE A 22 -4.71 -5.33 5.62
CA ILE A 22 -5.25 -6.00 4.42
C ILE A 22 -6.71 -6.44 4.58
N LYS A 23 -7.39 -6.06 5.68
CA LYS A 23 -8.79 -6.40 6.01
C LYS A 23 -9.09 -7.90 5.96
N MET A 24 -8.14 -8.73 6.39
CA MET A 24 -8.35 -10.18 6.44
C MET A 24 -9.42 -10.53 7.50
N PRO A 25 -10.38 -11.42 7.19
CA PRO A 25 -11.37 -11.86 8.18
C PRO A 25 -10.69 -12.66 9.31
N ILE A 26 -11.02 -12.30 10.55
CA ILE A 26 -10.45 -12.90 11.78
C ILE A 26 -10.70 -14.41 11.82
N SER A 27 -11.80 -14.89 11.23
CA SER A 27 -12.13 -16.32 11.13
C SER A 27 -11.10 -17.16 10.36
N LYS A 28 -10.23 -16.54 9.56
CA LYS A 28 -9.14 -17.21 8.84
C LYS A 28 -7.80 -17.13 9.59
N PHE A 29 -7.74 -16.38 10.69
CA PHE A 29 -6.53 -16.16 11.49
C PHE A 29 -6.57 -17.02 12.76
N GLU A 30 -5.85 -18.14 12.73
CA GLU A 30 -5.74 -19.07 13.86
C GLU A 30 -4.51 -18.75 14.72
N GLU A 31 -4.62 -17.79 15.62
CA GLU A 31 -3.50 -17.29 16.43
C GLU A 31 -2.74 -18.42 17.17
N GLN A 32 -3.48 -19.36 17.76
CA GLN A 32 -2.91 -20.47 18.53
C GLN A 32 -1.98 -21.34 17.67
N LYS A 33 -2.40 -21.63 16.44
CA LYS A 33 -1.63 -22.42 15.48
C LYS A 33 -0.43 -21.63 14.94
N VAL A 34 -0.60 -20.34 14.67
CA VAL A 34 0.50 -19.44 14.29
C VAL A 34 1.57 -19.40 15.38
N ARG A 35 1.15 -19.31 16.65
CA ARG A 35 2.05 -19.31 17.82
C ARG A 35 2.79 -20.63 17.98
N GLN A 36 2.15 -21.75 17.65
CA GLN A 36 2.76 -23.08 17.63
C GLN A 36 3.68 -23.31 16.42
N GLY A 37 3.69 -22.39 15.44
CA GLY A 37 4.46 -22.55 14.20
C GLY A 37 3.85 -23.58 13.26
N ASP A 38 2.55 -23.81 13.36
CA ASP A 38 1.82 -24.72 12.50
C ASP A 38 1.72 -24.16 11.07
N PRO A 39 2.19 -24.87 10.04
CA PRO A 39 2.18 -24.38 8.67
C PRO A 39 0.78 -24.09 8.14
N ALA A 40 -0.22 -24.91 8.51
CA ALA A 40 -1.57 -24.84 7.97
C ALA A 40 -2.27 -23.51 8.31
N ALA A 41 -1.86 -22.84 9.39
CA ALA A 41 -2.38 -21.53 9.74
C ALA A 41 -1.81 -20.38 8.88
N PHE A 42 -0.60 -20.53 8.32
CA PHE A 42 0.02 -19.49 7.49
C PHE A 42 -0.37 -19.58 6.01
N LEU A 43 -0.69 -20.78 5.52
CA LEU A 43 -1.18 -21.03 4.17
C LEU A 43 -2.35 -20.12 3.74
N PRO A 44 -3.48 -20.04 4.49
CA PRO A 44 -4.60 -19.18 4.12
C PRO A 44 -4.27 -17.69 4.17
N ILE A 45 -3.34 -17.29 5.04
CA ILE A 45 -2.86 -15.91 5.15
C ILE A 45 -2.14 -15.50 3.86
N LEU A 46 -1.21 -16.34 3.39
CA LEU A 46 -0.48 -16.10 2.14
C LEU A 46 -1.42 -16.06 0.94
N HIS A 47 -2.33 -17.03 0.85
CA HIS A 47 -3.32 -17.08 -0.23
C HIS A 47 -4.19 -15.82 -0.28
N TYR A 48 -4.71 -15.38 0.87
CA TYR A 48 -5.51 -14.16 0.95
C TYR A 48 -4.70 -12.91 0.59
N SER A 49 -3.47 -12.79 1.09
CA SER A 49 -2.61 -11.63 0.83
C SER A 49 -2.18 -11.49 -0.63
N LEU A 50 -2.04 -12.60 -1.37
CA LEU A 50 -1.60 -12.58 -2.77
C LEU A 50 -2.78 -12.44 -3.73
N ILE A 51 -3.86 -13.19 -3.52
CA ILE A 51 -5.00 -13.23 -4.45
C ILE A 51 -6.09 -12.25 -4.06
N SER A 52 -6.51 -12.26 -2.79
CA SER A 52 -7.72 -11.56 -2.36
C SER A 52 -7.49 -10.08 -2.03
N PHE A 53 -6.28 -9.72 -1.61
CA PHE A 53 -5.94 -8.35 -1.21
C PHE A 53 -5.81 -7.39 -2.39
N SER A 54 -5.14 -7.79 -3.49
CA SER A 54 -4.80 -6.89 -4.59
C SER A 54 -5.13 -7.51 -5.95
N LYS A 55 -6.21 -7.02 -6.57
CA LYS A 55 -6.59 -7.37 -7.95
C LYS A 55 -5.46 -7.17 -8.99
N PRO A 56 -4.71 -6.04 -9.01
CA PRO A 56 -3.62 -5.88 -9.97
C PRO A 56 -2.47 -6.84 -9.71
N LEU A 57 -2.20 -7.20 -8.45
CA LEU A 57 -1.20 -8.20 -8.12
C LEU A 57 -1.64 -9.58 -8.61
N ALA A 58 -2.88 -9.99 -8.30
CA ALA A 58 -3.46 -11.26 -8.76
C ALA A 58 -3.45 -11.39 -10.29
N ARG A 59 -3.70 -10.28 -11.00
CA ARG A 59 -3.63 -10.26 -12.46
C ARG A 59 -2.21 -10.46 -12.98
N GLU A 60 -1.24 -9.76 -12.40
CA GLU A 60 0.18 -9.88 -12.77
C GLU A 60 0.70 -11.31 -12.53
N ILE A 61 0.28 -11.94 -11.42
CA ILE A 61 0.59 -13.34 -11.11
C ILE A 61 0.09 -14.28 -12.22
N VAL A 62 -1.15 -14.11 -12.68
CA VAL A 62 -1.73 -14.89 -13.77
C VAL A 62 -1.02 -14.59 -15.09
N GLU A 63 -0.69 -13.33 -15.37
CA GLU A 63 0.06 -12.92 -16.57
C GLU A 63 1.46 -13.54 -16.61
N ASN A 64 2.12 -13.66 -15.46
CA ASN A 64 3.40 -14.34 -15.29
C ASN A 64 3.29 -15.88 -15.22
N ASN A 65 2.12 -16.47 -15.53
CA ASN A 65 1.87 -17.92 -15.52
C ASN A 65 2.10 -18.60 -14.16
N TYR A 66 1.97 -17.86 -13.05
CA TYR A 66 2.06 -18.44 -11.71
C TYR A 66 0.71 -19.01 -11.26
N GLU A 67 0.59 -20.33 -11.27
CA GLU A 67 -0.59 -21.01 -10.74
C GLU A 67 -0.50 -21.13 -9.22
N LEU A 68 -1.25 -20.27 -8.52
CA LEU A 68 -1.46 -20.33 -7.07
C LEU A 68 -2.62 -21.27 -6.68
N ASN A 69 -3.22 -21.99 -7.63
CA ASN A 69 -4.29 -22.96 -7.38
C ASN A 69 -3.74 -24.38 -7.15
N GLY A 70 -2.63 -24.47 -6.41
CA GLY A 70 -1.93 -25.72 -6.18
C GLY A 70 -2.82 -26.72 -5.43
N LYS A 71 -2.95 -27.94 -5.95
CA LYS A 71 -3.73 -29.03 -5.31
C LYS A 71 -3.18 -29.48 -3.95
N THR A 72 -1.95 -29.07 -3.59
CA THR A 72 -1.27 -29.41 -2.35
C THR A 72 -0.53 -28.21 -1.77
N ASP A 73 -0.35 -28.18 -0.45
CA ASP A 73 0.30 -27.08 0.28
C ASP A 73 1.73 -26.79 -0.21
N LEU A 74 2.45 -27.85 -0.59
CA LEU A 74 3.80 -27.76 -1.13
C LEU A 74 3.84 -27.07 -2.49
N ARG A 75 2.99 -27.50 -3.44
CA ARG A 75 2.92 -26.86 -4.76
C ARG A 75 2.52 -25.40 -4.64
N PHE A 76 1.57 -25.11 -3.75
CA PHE A 76 1.15 -23.75 -3.46
C PHE A 76 2.34 -22.89 -2.97
N LEU A 77 3.08 -23.36 -1.95
CA LEU A 77 4.22 -22.62 -1.42
C LEU A 77 5.38 -22.51 -2.42
N GLU A 78 5.65 -23.53 -3.23
CA GLU A 78 6.65 -23.46 -4.30
C GLU A 78 6.34 -22.35 -5.30
N SER A 79 5.08 -22.25 -5.74
CA SER A 79 4.62 -21.16 -6.61
C SER A 79 4.78 -19.80 -5.93
N VAL A 80 4.39 -19.67 -4.66
CA VAL A 80 4.57 -18.43 -3.88
C VAL A 80 6.05 -18.05 -3.74
N TRP A 81 6.94 -19.00 -3.47
CA TRP A 81 8.37 -18.76 -3.31
C TRP A 81 9.05 -18.37 -4.62
N LYS A 82 8.65 -18.97 -5.75
CA LYS A 82 9.14 -18.54 -7.07
C LYS A 82 8.68 -17.12 -7.38
N LEU A 83 7.39 -16.86 -7.19
CA LEU A 83 6.79 -15.55 -7.36
C LEU A 83 7.46 -14.46 -6.52
N LEU A 84 7.74 -14.73 -5.23
CA LEU A 84 8.47 -13.79 -4.37
C LEU A 84 9.88 -13.48 -4.89
N ARG A 85 10.58 -14.47 -5.44
CA ARG A 85 11.92 -14.29 -6.01
C ARG A 85 11.89 -13.54 -7.35
N GLU A 86 10.89 -13.76 -8.18
CA GLU A 86 10.83 -13.16 -9.51
C GLU A 86 10.18 -11.78 -9.49
N LEU A 87 9.03 -11.65 -8.81
CA LEU A 87 8.29 -10.39 -8.77
C LEU A 87 8.84 -9.43 -7.74
N VAL A 88 9.24 -9.93 -6.58
CA VAL A 88 9.62 -9.09 -5.43
C VAL A 88 11.13 -9.09 -5.20
N ASN A 89 11.86 -9.97 -5.90
CA ASN A 89 13.29 -10.19 -5.69
C ASN A 89 13.64 -10.44 -4.20
N TYR A 90 12.67 -10.98 -3.45
CA TYR A 90 12.82 -11.28 -2.04
C TYR A 90 13.17 -12.76 -1.87
N LYS A 91 14.22 -13.01 -1.10
CA LYS A 91 14.72 -14.36 -0.85
C LYS A 91 14.36 -14.74 0.58
N PRO A 92 13.24 -15.46 0.80
CA PRO A 92 12.82 -15.85 2.14
C PRO A 92 13.91 -16.67 2.84
N ALA A 93 14.09 -16.43 4.14
CA ALA A 93 15.09 -17.10 4.95
C ALA A 93 14.82 -18.60 5.14
N LEU A 94 13.56 -19.02 4.98
CA LEU A 94 13.12 -20.40 5.09
C LEU A 94 12.84 -20.98 3.70
N SER A 95 13.25 -22.24 3.47
CA SER A 95 12.83 -23.03 2.30
C SER A 95 11.38 -23.51 2.45
N VAL A 96 10.73 -23.87 1.35
CA VAL A 96 9.34 -24.40 1.35
C VAL A 96 9.17 -25.57 2.32
N ASN A 97 10.09 -26.53 2.33
CA ASN A 97 10.06 -27.67 3.27
C ASN A 97 10.25 -27.26 4.75
N GLN A 98 11.06 -26.23 5.01
CA GLN A 98 11.25 -25.69 6.37
C GLN A 98 10.01 -24.93 6.83
N PHE A 99 9.30 -24.28 5.89
CA PHE A 99 8.03 -23.63 6.16
C PHE A 99 6.92 -24.64 6.47
N LEU A 100 6.89 -25.78 5.75
CA LEU A 100 5.95 -26.88 5.97
C LEU A 100 6.28 -27.78 7.17
N SER A 101 7.51 -27.74 7.67
CA SER A 101 7.87 -28.48 8.90
C SER A 101 7.24 -27.83 10.13
N GLN A 102 6.83 -28.60 11.14
CA GLN A 102 6.41 -28.01 12.42
C GLN A 102 7.56 -27.24 13.09
N GLY A 103 7.22 -26.14 13.78
CA GLY A 103 8.18 -25.27 14.47
C GLY A 103 8.50 -23.98 13.72
N PHE A 104 9.67 -23.39 14.02
CA PHE A 104 10.13 -22.11 13.44
C PHE A 104 9.11 -20.97 13.52
N ALA A 105 8.22 -20.97 14.52
CA ALA A 105 7.07 -20.07 14.61
C ALA A 105 7.48 -18.60 14.40
N GLU A 106 8.48 -18.13 15.13
CA GLU A 106 8.95 -16.74 15.01
C GLU A 106 9.47 -16.42 13.60
N ARG A 107 10.27 -17.32 13.03
CA ARG A 107 10.90 -17.10 11.72
C ARG A 107 9.87 -17.17 10.59
N LYS A 108 8.82 -17.98 10.74
CA LYS A 108 7.64 -18.00 9.86
C LYS A 108 6.82 -16.71 9.99
N ILE A 109 6.55 -16.25 11.22
CA ILE A 109 5.83 -15.00 11.48
C ILE A 109 6.56 -13.83 10.82
N LEU A 110 7.89 -13.73 11.01
CA LEU A 110 8.72 -12.71 10.37
C LEU A 110 8.63 -12.80 8.84
N THR A 111 8.81 -14.01 8.29
CA THR A 111 8.74 -14.23 6.84
C THR A 111 7.38 -13.81 6.27
N VAL A 112 6.27 -14.18 6.91
CA VAL A 112 4.93 -13.81 6.47
C VAL A 112 4.68 -12.30 6.63
N CYS A 113 5.16 -11.70 7.72
CA CYS A 113 5.09 -10.25 7.91
C CYS A 113 5.82 -9.49 6.80
N ASP A 114 7.03 -9.91 6.44
CA ASP A 114 7.78 -9.35 5.31
C ASP A 114 7.01 -9.54 4.00
N ILE A 115 6.46 -10.74 3.73
CA ILE A 115 5.67 -11.00 2.53
C ILE A 115 4.46 -10.07 2.43
N VAL A 116 3.71 -9.86 3.51
CA VAL A 116 2.54 -8.96 3.51
C VAL A 116 2.97 -7.51 3.27
N ALA A 117 4.05 -7.05 3.92
CA ALA A 117 4.58 -5.71 3.71
C ALA A 117 5.04 -5.49 2.25
N LEU A 118 5.72 -6.49 1.67
CA LEU A 118 6.16 -6.46 0.29
C LEU A 118 4.99 -6.51 -0.70
N CYS A 119 3.95 -7.29 -0.43
CA CYS A 119 2.72 -7.31 -1.24
C CYS A 119 2.06 -5.93 -1.26
N ARG A 120 2.02 -5.23 -0.11
CA ARG A 120 1.52 -3.86 -0.02
C ARG A 120 2.38 -2.89 -0.83
N GLN A 121 3.70 -3.00 -0.71
CA GLN A 121 4.63 -2.17 -1.48
C GLN A 121 4.42 -2.37 -2.99
N ARG A 122 4.37 -3.61 -3.45
CA ARG A 122 4.11 -3.94 -4.86
C ARG A 122 2.74 -3.47 -5.33
N HIS A 123 1.69 -3.63 -4.53
CA HIS A 123 0.37 -3.09 -4.85
C HIS A 123 0.43 -1.57 -5.07
N SER A 124 1.08 -0.82 -4.17
CA SER A 124 1.24 0.63 -4.32
C SER A 124 2.08 1.01 -5.55
N GLU A 125 3.11 0.24 -5.88
CA GLU A 125 3.90 0.44 -7.09
C GLU A 125 3.08 0.22 -8.37
N LEU A 126 2.31 -0.88 -8.44
CA LEU A 126 1.43 -1.18 -9.57
C LEU A 126 0.35 -0.10 -9.73
N LEU A 127 -0.24 0.37 -8.62
CA LEU A 127 -1.21 1.47 -8.64
C LEU A 127 -0.58 2.77 -9.18
N ARG A 128 0.67 3.05 -8.76
CA ARG A 128 1.43 4.22 -9.25
C ARG A 128 1.78 4.08 -10.73
N GLN A 129 2.12 2.89 -11.21
CA GLN A 129 2.39 2.62 -12.62
C GLN A 129 1.11 2.77 -13.47
N ALA A 130 -0.03 2.24 -13.00
CA ALA A 130 -1.32 2.43 -13.64
C ALA A 130 -1.72 3.92 -13.73
N GLY A 131 -1.49 4.70 -12.66
CA GLY A 131 -1.72 6.14 -12.66
C GLY A 131 -0.77 6.93 -13.59
N LYS A 132 0.48 6.50 -13.73
CA LYS A 132 1.44 7.12 -14.67
C LYS A 132 1.09 6.88 -16.13
N HIS A 133 0.51 5.73 -16.48
CA HIS A 133 0.02 5.46 -17.84
C HIS A 133 -1.26 6.26 -18.17
N ALA A 134 -2.08 6.61 -17.18
CA ALA A 134 -3.23 7.51 -17.37
C ALA A 134 -2.83 9.00 -17.50
N GLY A 135 -1.66 9.39 -16.98
CA GLY A 135 -1.18 10.78 -16.94
C GLY A 135 -0.47 11.29 -18.21
N LYS A 136 -0.27 10.47 -19.25
CA LYS A 136 0.39 10.91 -20.50
C LYS A 136 -0.57 11.58 -21.50
N ARG A 137 -1.51 12.40 -21.00
CA ARG A 137 -2.22 13.38 -21.83
C ARG A 137 -1.98 14.77 -21.25
N ARG A 138 -1.13 15.52 -21.98
CA ARG A 138 -0.80 16.96 -21.88
C ARG A 138 0.41 17.26 -20.99
N PRO A 139 1.51 17.68 -21.63
CA PRO A 139 1.75 19.11 -21.87
C PRO A 139 1.70 19.35 -23.39
N ILE A 140 1.47 20.55 -23.90
CA ILE A 140 2.36 21.71 -23.87
C ILE A 140 1.54 22.90 -24.38
N GLY A 141 1.56 24.01 -23.65
CA GLY A 141 1.04 25.29 -24.14
C GLY A 141 1.87 25.79 -25.31
N HIS A 142 1.20 26.42 -26.27
CA HIS A 142 1.79 27.45 -27.12
C HIS A 142 1.02 28.73 -26.85
N SER A 143 1.56 29.51 -25.93
CA SER A 143 1.37 30.95 -25.85
C SER A 143 1.97 31.57 -27.11
N ALA A 144 1.15 31.83 -28.13
CA ALA A 144 1.49 32.75 -29.20
C ALA A 144 1.03 34.14 -28.75
N GLY A 145 1.99 34.99 -28.40
CA GLY A 145 1.75 36.33 -27.89
C GLY A 145 1.33 37.32 -28.97
N ILE A 146 0.69 38.41 -28.52
CA ILE A 146 0.75 39.74 -29.15
C ILE A 146 0.66 40.78 -28.00
N PRO A 147 1.61 41.72 -27.87
CA PRO A 147 1.47 42.90 -27.01
C PRO A 147 0.96 44.14 -27.77
N SER A 148 0.39 45.08 -27.00
CA SER A 148 0.21 46.53 -27.28
C SER A 148 -0.74 46.96 -28.40
N ALA A 149 -1.82 47.69 -28.08
CA ALA A 149 -1.85 49.12 -27.80
C ALA A 149 -3.25 49.73 -28.01
N HIS A 150 -3.56 50.72 -27.17
CA HIS A 150 -4.43 51.87 -27.46
C HIS A 150 -5.95 51.65 -27.60
N ILE A 151 -6.72 52.20 -26.65
CA ILE A 151 -7.71 53.27 -26.89
C ILE A 151 -8.30 53.68 -25.53
N TRP A 152 -8.15 54.95 -25.22
CA TRP A 152 -8.78 55.68 -24.12
C TRP A 152 -10.21 56.05 -24.57
N ASP A 153 -11.21 55.96 -23.68
CA ASP A 153 -12.18 57.04 -23.43
C ASP A 153 -13.16 56.63 -22.32
N GLY A 154 -13.45 57.53 -21.39
CA GLY A 154 -14.65 57.42 -20.54
C GLY A 154 -14.46 57.68 -19.05
N ASP A 155 -14.27 58.95 -18.69
CA ASP A 155 -14.77 59.57 -17.44
C ASP A 155 -16.20 59.07 -17.09
N PRO A 156 -16.58 58.93 -15.80
CA PRO A 156 -17.00 60.13 -15.06
C PRO A 156 -16.68 60.17 -13.56
N LEU A 157 -16.27 61.36 -13.13
CA LEU A 157 -16.80 62.15 -12.01
C LEU A 157 -17.32 61.39 -10.77
N GLY A 158 -16.50 61.46 -9.72
CA GLY A 158 -16.86 62.12 -8.46
C GLY A 158 -18.02 61.55 -7.64
N THR A 159 -17.72 61.10 -6.42
CA THR A 159 -18.45 61.50 -5.21
C THR A 159 -17.63 61.18 -3.97
N GLN A 160 -17.85 62.04 -2.99
CA GLN A 160 -16.94 62.50 -1.96
C GLN A 160 -17.09 61.69 -0.66
N ARG A 161 -15.95 61.18 -0.20
CA ARG A 161 -15.47 61.10 1.18
C ARG A 161 -16.37 61.80 2.24
N ALA A 162 -16.96 61.01 3.13
CA ALA A 162 -17.62 61.40 4.38
C ALA A 162 -17.45 60.22 5.36
N PHE A 163 -17.17 60.34 6.66
CA PHE A 163 -16.99 61.48 7.55
C PHE A 163 -16.25 60.95 8.80
N ARG A 164 -15.35 61.75 9.38
CA ARG A 164 -14.72 61.49 10.68
C ARG A 164 -15.76 61.59 11.81
N ARG A 165 -15.68 60.72 12.82
CA ARG A 165 -16.05 61.05 14.22
C ARG A 165 -14.79 61.57 14.91
N PRO A 166 -14.87 62.60 15.77
CA PRO A 166 -15.01 62.41 17.24
C PRO A 166 -15.88 63.55 17.85
N THR A 167 -16.26 63.68 19.13
CA THR A 167 -16.07 63.00 20.42
C THR A 167 -17.20 63.52 21.32
N TYR A 168 -17.61 62.70 22.28
CA TYR A 168 -18.57 62.99 23.34
C TYR A 168 -18.06 64.12 24.26
N GLY A 169 -18.92 65.05 24.63
CA GLY A 169 -18.69 66.08 25.62
C GLY A 169 -19.99 66.34 26.37
N ASP A 170 -20.18 65.60 27.46
CA ASP A 170 -21.27 65.75 28.42
C ASP A 170 -20.96 66.86 29.45
N PRO A 171 -21.99 67.35 30.16
CA PRO A 171 -22.13 68.73 30.59
C PRO A 171 -21.78 68.98 32.06
N LEU A 172 -21.60 70.27 32.40
CA LEU A 172 -22.20 70.95 33.55
C LEU A 172 -22.04 72.47 33.41
#